data_AF-M7ZA66-F1
#
_entry.id   AF-M7ZA66-F1
#
_cell.length_a   1.000
_cell.length_b   1.000
_cell.length_c   1.000
_cell.angle_alpha   90.00
_cell.angle_beta   90.00
_cell.angle_gamma   90.00
#
_symmetry.space_group_name_H-M   'P 1'
#
loop_
_entity.id
_entity.type
_entity.pdbx_description
1 polymer ?
#
loop_
_entity_poly.entity_id
_entity_poly.type
_entity_poly.pdbx_seq_one_letter_code
_entity_poly.pdbx_strand_id
1 'polypeptide(L)' 'MPALDACAFYAKRLARDGDVFMYRGDTPFCIKGCRHEQMQLDAVSVCKGSRREQSPGEHTTATGYPS' A
#
# COMPACT_ATOMS: atom_id res chain seq x y z
N MET A 1 10.76 -1.11 15.50
CA MET A 1 11.15 -1.81 14.24
C MET A 1 11.79 -0.78 13.31
N PRO A 2 13.12 -0.78 13.09
CA PRO A 2 13.70 0.15 12.13
C PRO A 2 13.50 -0.41 10.72
N ALA A 3 12.37 -0.08 10.08
CA ALA A 3 12.04 -0.46 8.71
C ALA A 3 12.88 0.30 7.65
N LEU A 4 14.01 0.91 8.07
CA LEU A 4 14.77 1.88 7.28
C LEU A 4 16.15 1.38 6.82
N ASP A 5 16.44 0.08 6.90
CA ASP A 5 17.76 -0.47 6.54
C ASP A 5 17.90 -0.81 5.05
N ALA A 6 16.80 -0.88 4.29
CA ALA A 6 16.81 -1.28 2.89
C ALA A 6 15.77 -0.56 2.03
N CYS A 7 16.11 -0.34 0.75
CA CYS A 7 15.22 0.22 -0.26
C CYS A 7 14.04 -0.73 -0.52
N ALA A 8 12.81 -0.23 -0.43
CA ALA A 8 11.62 -1.05 -0.61
C ALA A 8 11.43 -1.61 -2.04
N PHE A 9 12.11 -1.04 -3.03
CA PHE A 9 11.99 -1.46 -4.43
C PHE A 9 12.97 -2.57 -4.80
N TYR A 10 14.26 -2.40 -4.46
CA TYR A 10 15.33 -3.34 -4.83
C TYR A 10 15.87 -4.16 -3.65
N ALA A 11 15.30 -4.00 -2.45
CA ALA A 11 15.81 -4.56 -1.19
C ALA A 11 17.30 -4.24 -0.92
N LYS A 12 17.83 -3.19 -1.58
CA LYS A 12 19.22 -2.79 -1.45
C LYS A 12 19.43 -2.10 -0.11
N ARG A 13 20.43 -2.53 0.65
CA ARG A 13 20.81 -1.88 1.91
C ARG A 13 21.06 -0.39 1.70
N LEU A 14 20.45 0.42 2.56
CA LEU A 14 20.65 1.85 2.64
C LEU A 14 21.92 2.09 3.45
N ALA A 15 22.80 2.95 2.94
CA ALA A 15 24.00 3.32 3.67
C ALA A 15 23.57 4.04 4.97
N ARG A 16 24.25 3.74 6.08
CA ARG A 16 23.98 4.36 7.39
C ARG A 16 24.05 5.90 7.34
N ASP A 17 24.85 6.44 6.42
CA ASP A 17 25.08 7.87 6.21
C ASP A 17 24.57 8.38 4.85
N GLY A 18 23.78 7.58 4.12
CA GLY A 18 23.26 7.96 2.81
C GLY A 18 21.88 8.62 2.91
N ASP A 19 21.63 9.63 2.09
CA ASP A 19 20.29 10.20 1.91
C ASP A 19 19.29 9.12 1.50
N VAL A 20 18.17 9.06 2.22
CA VAL A 20 17.05 8.15 1.93
C VAL A 20 15.85 8.95 1.44
N PHE A 21 15.30 8.55 0.31
CA PHE A 21 14.07 9.15 -0.22
C PHE A 21 12.87 8.43 0.37
N MET A 22 11.96 9.14 1.02
CA MET A 22 10.77 8.53 1.65
C MET A 22 9.52 8.63 0.76
N TYR A 23 8.67 7.61 0.79
CA TYR A 23 7.28 7.64 0.28
C TYR A 23 6.34 7.28 1.44
N ARG A 24 5.29 8.08 1.64
CA ARG A 24 4.26 7.90 2.69
C ARG A 24 4.75 7.83 4.15
N GLY A 25 6.03 8.11 4.42
CA GLY A 25 6.59 8.22 5.77
C GLY A 25 7.32 6.98 6.27
N ASP A 26 6.95 5.79 5.79
CA ASP A 26 7.50 4.51 6.29
C ASP A 26 8.31 3.73 5.25
N THR A 27 8.33 4.18 3.99
CA THR A 27 8.95 3.45 2.89
C THR A 27 10.19 4.19 2.39
N PRO A 28 11.41 3.70 2.68
CA PRO A 28 12.64 4.33 2.22
C PRO A 28 13.10 3.80 0.85
N PHE A 29 13.76 4.67 0.08
CA PHE A 29 14.28 4.38 -1.25
C PHE A 29 15.68 4.93 -1.41
N CYS A 30 16.54 4.17 -2.10
CA CYS A 30 17.92 4.57 -2.34
C CYS A 30 18.05 5.77 -3.30
N ILE A 31 17.07 5.97 -4.21
CA ILE A 31 17.05 7.07 -5.17
C ILE A 31 15.62 7.52 -5.49
N LYS A 32 15.47 8.73 -6.04
CA LYS A 32 14.19 9.27 -6.52
C LYS A 32 13.49 8.37 -7.55
N GLY A 33 14.26 7.70 -8.42
CA GLY A 33 13.73 6.78 -9.43
C GLY A 33 12.93 5.63 -8.83
N CYS A 34 13.50 4.92 -7.85
CA CYS A 34 12.81 3.82 -7.15
C CYS A 34 11.51 4.28 -6.47
N ARG A 35 11.53 5.48 -5.88
CA ARG A 35 10.33 6.08 -5.27
C ARG A 35 9.24 6.33 -6.32
N HIS A 36 9.61 6.85 -7.49
CA HIS A 36 8.66 7.14 -8.56
C HIS A 36 8.07 5.85 -9.14
N GLU A 37 8.87 4.81 -9.35
CA GLU A 37 8.41 3.53 -9.86
C GLU A 37 7.42 2.85 -8.90
N GLN A 38 7.70 2.87 -7.59
CA GLN A 38 6.74 2.38 -6.58
C GLN A 38 5.41 3.17 -6.60
N MET A 39 5.46 4.50 -6.77
CA MET A 39 4.25 5.33 -6.86
C MET A 39 3.40 4.97 -8.08
N GLN A 40 4.04 4.64 -9.21
CA GLN A 40 3.33 4.17 -10.41
C GLN A 40 2.69 2.79 -10.18
N LEU A 41 3.41 1.85 -9.55
CA LEU A 41 2.87 0.53 -9.21
C LEU A 41 1.66 0.63 -8.25
N ASP A 42 1.74 1.50 -7.25
CA ASP A 42 0.65 1.76 -6.29
C ASP A 42 -0.57 2.41 -6.98
N ALA A 43 -0.35 3.37 -7.87
CA ALA A 43 -1.43 3.98 -8.66
C ALA A 43 -2.14 2.94 -9.55
N VAL A 44 -1.41 1.98 -10.11
CA VAL A 44 -1.99 0.88 -10.89
C VAL A 44 -2.67 -0.14 -9.98
N SER A 45 -2.12 -0.44 -8.80
CA SER A 45 -2.70 -1.39 -7.85
C SER A 45 -4.04 -0.91 -7.31
N VAL A 46 -4.18 0.39 -7.02
CA VAL A 46 -5.44 1.00 -6.57
C VAL A 46 -6.54 0.83 -7.62
N CYS A 47 -6.21 0.98 -8.90
CA CYS A 47 -7.14 0.77 -10.00
C CYS A 47 -7.55 -0.71 -10.15
N LYS A 48 -6.68 -1.66 -9.80
CA LYS A 48 -7.01 -3.09 -9.81
C LYS A 48 -7.81 -3.56 -8.59
N GLY A 49 -7.79 -2.79 -7.50
CA GLY A 49 -8.60 -3.04 -6.31
C GLY A 49 -10.08 -2.67 -6.47
N SER A 50 -10.42 -1.78 -7.40
CA SER A 50 -11.80 -1.35 -7.65
C SER A 50 -12.60 -2.27 -8.60
N ARG A 51 -11.95 -3.26 -9.22
CA ARG A 51 -12.61 -4.33 -10.00
C ARG A 51 -12.67 -5.64 -9.22
N ARG A 52 -12.92 -5.56 -7.92
CA ARG A 52 -13.59 -6.63 -7.18
C ARG A 52 -14.86 -6.03 -6.61
N GLU A 53 -15.92 -6.23 -7.39
CA GLU A 53 -17.31 -6.35 -6.97
C GLU A 53 -17.53 -6.14 -5.48
N GLN A 54 -17.81 -4.89 -5.10
CA GLN A 54 -18.55 -4.62 -3.87
C GLN A 54 -20.01 -4.43 -4.26
N SER A 55 -20.74 -5.54 -4.37
CA SER A 55 -22.08 -5.76 -3.81
C SER A 55 -22.51 -7.17 -4.25
N PRO A 56 -23.15 -8.02 -3.42
CA PRO A 56 -24.33 -7.64 -2.64
C PRO A 56 -24.49 -8.32 -1.25
N GLY A 57 -25.13 -7.61 -0.32
CA GLY A 57 -26.10 -8.21 0.61
C GLY A 57 -25.61 -8.82 1.92
N GLU A 58 -25.85 -8.11 3.02
CA GLU A 58 -26.28 -8.72 4.29
C GLU A 58 -27.36 -7.86 4.96
N HIS A 59 -28.55 -7.81 4.33
CA HIS A 59 -29.79 -7.65 5.08
C HIS A 59 -30.17 -9.03 5.60
N THR A 60 -29.66 -9.39 6.78
CA THR A 60 -30.00 -10.62 7.47
C THR A 60 -31.45 -10.54 7.97
N THR A 61 -32.30 -11.29 7.26
CA THR A 61 -33.49 -12.03 7.72
C THR A 61 -34.40 -11.41 8.78
N ALA A 62 -35.57 -11.01 8.30
CA ALA A 62 -36.90 -11.35 8.82
C ALA A 62 -36.99 -11.96 10.24
N THR A 63 -37.69 -11.27 11.13
CA THR A 63 -38.71 -11.88 11.99
C THR A 63 -39.84 -10.88 12.13
N GLY A 64 -40.88 -11.07 11.30
CA GLY A 64 -42.21 -10.68 11.76
C GLY A 64 -42.64 -11.67 12.86
N TYR A 65 -43.24 -11.16 13.92
CA TYR A 65 -44.46 -11.66 14.60
C TYR A 65 -44.75 -10.70 15.79
N PRO A 66 -45.98 -10.65 16.32
CA PRO A 66 -46.75 -9.42 16.48
C PRO A 66 -46.98 -9.11 17.97
N SER A 67 -47.44 -7.90 18.28
CA SER A 67 -48.54 -7.63 19.23
C SER A 67 -48.90 -6.16 19.20
#